data_AF-K1SPY5-F1
#
_entry.id   AF-K1SPY5-F1
#
_cell.length_a   1.000
_cell.length_b   1.000
_cell.length_c   1.000
_cell.angle_alpha   90.00
_cell.angle_beta   90.00
_cell.angle_gamma   90.00
#
_symmetry.space_group_name_H-M   'P 1'
#
loop_
_entity.id
_entity.type
_entity.pdbx_description
1 polymer ?
#
loop_
_entity_poly.entity_id
_entity_poly.type
_entity_poly.pdbx_seq_one_letter_code
_entity_poly.pdbx_strand_id
1 'polypeptide(L)'
;MEILEWINENIVWGIPVLILFAGSGIIFTIRTRCLQVLHFPTIIKRTLLTKQPEADGKKVSPFRTLTAALGATVGTGNIIAIGSAIAFGGAGAIFWMWISALLGMATSF
;
A
#
# COMPACT_ATOMS: atom_id res chain seq x y z
N MET A 1 -9.82 15.69 -28.94
CA MET A 1 -8.78 15.48 -27.90
C MET A 1 -9.29 15.91 -26.54
N GLU A 2 -9.99 17.05 -26.43
CA GLU A 2 -10.59 17.56 -25.18
C GLU A 2 -11.47 16.56 -24.40
N ILE A 3 -12.32 15.77 -25.06
CA ILE A 3 -13.18 14.78 -24.36
C ILE A 3 -12.33 13.71 -23.65
N LEU A 4 -11.22 13.27 -24.26
CA LEU A 4 -10.37 12.24 -23.66
C LEU A 4 -9.59 12.79 -22.46
N GLU A 5 -9.10 14.03 -22.56
CA GLU A 5 -8.43 14.72 -21.46
C GLU A 5 -9.40 14.95 -20.29
N TRP A 6 -10.63 15.37 -20.58
CA TRP A 6 -11.66 15.57 -19.58
C TRP A 6 -11.99 14.28 -18.81
N ILE A 7 -12.14 13.15 -19.52
CA ILE A 7 -12.37 11.84 -18.90
C ILE A 7 -11.17 11.45 -18.03
N ASN A 8 -9.94 11.64 -18.53
CA ASN A 8 -8.74 11.27 -17.81
C ASN A 8 -8.59 12.04 -16.49
N GLU A 9 -8.78 13.36 -16.53
CA GLU A 9 -8.60 14.23 -15.36
C GLU A 9 -9.73 14.10 -14.33
N ASN A 10 -10.98 13.99 -14.78
CA ASN A 10 -12.13 14.04 -13.86
C ASN A 10 -12.62 12.67 -13.41
N ILE A 11 -12.46 11.63 -14.24
CA ILE A 11 -13.00 10.30 -13.96
C ILE A 11 -11.88 9.35 -13.54
N VAL A 12 -10.83 9.23 -14.35
CA VAL A 12 -9.77 8.22 -14.13
C VAL A 12 -8.82 8.62 -13.00
N TRP A 13 -8.35 9.87 -12.99
CA TRP A 13 -7.43 10.38 -11.95
C TRP A 13 -8.07 11.41 -11.02
N GLY A 14 -9.37 11.62 -11.18
CA GLY A 14 -10.13 12.58 -10.40
C GLY A 14 -10.70 12.02 -9.10
N ILE A 15 -11.70 12.74 -8.60
CA ILE A 15 -12.40 12.45 -7.35
C ILE A 15 -12.98 11.03 -7.28
N PRO A 16 -13.56 10.44 -8.35
CA PRO A 16 -14.17 9.11 -8.27
C PRO A 16 -13.18 8.02 -7.84
N VAL A 17 -11.96 8.01 -8.38
CA VAL A 17 -10.95 7.02 -8.00
C VAL A 17 -10.46 7.22 -6.58
N LEU A 18 -10.32 8.47 -6.12
CA LEU A 18 -9.98 8.77 -4.72
C LEU A 18 -11.05 8.24 -3.76
N ILE A 19 -12.33 8.44 -4.09
CA ILE A 19 -13.46 7.92 -3.29
C ILE A 19 -13.47 6.41 -3.29
N LEU A 20 -13.25 5.75 -4.44
CA LEU A 20 -13.20 4.29 -4.51
C LEU A 20 -12.03 3.73 -3.70
N PHE A 21 -10.85 4.33 -3.81
CA PHE A 21 -9.67 3.93 -3.05
C PHE A 21 -9.91 4.09 -1.54
N ALA A 22 -10.25 5.30 -1.09
CA ALA A 22 -10.48 5.57 0.33
C ALA A 22 -11.67 4.77 0.88
N GLY A 23 -12.77 4.70 0.13
CA GLY A 23 -13.97 3.96 0.48
C GLY A 23 -13.70 2.46 0.62
N SER A 24 -13.01 1.85 -0.34
CA SER A 24 -12.62 0.43 -0.25
C SER A 24 -11.72 0.17 0.97
N GLY A 25 -10.72 1.02 1.20
CA GLY A 25 -9.82 0.90 2.33
C GLY A 25 -10.54 1.00 3.67
N ILE A 26 -11.48 1.93 3.81
CA ILE A 26 -12.30 2.08 5.01
C ILE A 26 -13.22 0.87 5.20
N ILE A 27 -13.92 0.42 4.14
CA ILE A 27 -14.82 -0.72 4.20
C ILE A 27 -14.06 -1.98 4.63
N PHE A 28 -12.90 -2.26 4.02
CA PHE A 28 -12.08 -3.40 4.39
C PHE A 28 -11.53 -3.26 5.80
N THR A 29 -11.05 -2.08 6.20
CA THR A 29 -10.56 -1.81 7.55
C THR A 29 -11.64 -2.09 8.62
N ILE A 30 -12.88 -1.68 8.37
CA ILE A 30 -13.99 -1.93 9.30
C ILE A 30 -14.33 -3.43 9.31
N ARG A 31 -14.41 -4.08 8.14
CA ARG A 31 -14.72 -5.51 8.05
C ARG A 31 -13.65 -6.40 8.67
N THR A 32 -12.38 -6.05 8.53
CA THR A 32 -11.26 -6.75 9.16
C THR A 32 -11.10 -6.35 10.64
N ARG A 33 -11.93 -5.46 11.18
CA ARG A 33 -11.83 -4.97 12.57
C ARG A 33 -10.45 -4.37 12.89
N CYS A 34 -9.89 -3.63 11.94
CA CYS A 34 -8.57 -3.01 12.03
C CYS A 34 -7.44 -4.04 12.31
N LEU A 35 -7.56 -5.27 11.78
CA LEU A 35 -6.58 -6.33 11.98
C LEU A 35 -5.17 -5.89 11.58
N GLN A 36 -5.04 -5.06 10.53
CA GLN A 36 -3.75 -4.53 10.08
C GLN A 36 -3.04 -3.67 11.13
N VAL A 37 -3.78 -2.98 12.01
CA VAL A 37 -3.20 -2.18 13.09
C VAL A 37 -2.97 -3.04 14.34
N LEU A 38 -3.97 -3.86 14.70
CA LEU A 38 -3.94 -4.68 15.91
C LEU A 38 -2.89 -5.80 15.88
N HIS A 39 -2.72 -6.45 14.72
CA HIS A 39 -1.83 -7.61 14.56
C HIS A 39 -0.50 -7.27 13.90
N PHE A 40 -0.24 -5.99 13.59
CA PHE A 40 1.02 -5.54 13.01
C PHE A 40 2.26 -6.08 13.76
N PRO A 41 2.34 -6.03 15.10
CA PRO A 41 3.50 -6.54 15.83
C PRO A 41 3.65 -8.06 15.69
N THR A 42 2.54 -8.79 15.65
CA THR A 42 2.54 -10.25 15.46
C THR A 42 3.00 -10.63 14.07
N ILE A 43 2.56 -9.90 13.04
CA ILE A 43 2.99 -10.10 11.64
C ILE A 43 4.50 -9.89 11.53
N ILE A 44 5.02 -8.76 12.02
CA ILE A 44 6.46 -8.48 12.01
C ILE A 44 7.24 -9.56 12.74
N LYS A 45 6.82 -9.97 13.94
CA LYS A 45 7.50 -11.02 14.71
C LYS A 45 7.51 -12.36 13.97
N ARG A 46 6.41 -12.73 13.31
CA ARG A 46 6.33 -13.99 12.54
C ARG A 46 7.14 -13.95 11.24
N THR A 47 7.22 -12.80 10.59
CA THR A 47 7.90 -12.67 9.30
C THR A 47 9.40 -12.41 9.43
N LEU A 48 9.83 -11.60 10.42
CA LEU A 48 11.24 -11.21 10.60
C LEU A 48 11.99 -12.04 11.65
N LEU A 49 11.32 -12.45 12.74
CA LEU A 49 11.99 -13.07 13.90
C LEU A 49 11.82 -14.59 13.98
N THR A 50 10.90 -15.17 13.19
CA THR A 50 10.67 -16.61 13.18
C THR A 50 11.44 -17.24 12.04
N LYS A 51 12.52 -17.97 12.35
CA LYS A 51 13.15 -18.89 11.40
C LYS A 51 12.21 -20.09 11.22
N GLN A 52 11.28 -20.02 10.26
CA GLN A 52 10.59 -21.22 9.83
C GLN A 52 11.58 -22.10 9.05
N PRO A 53 11.75 -23.39 9.40
CA PRO A 53 12.54 -24.30 8.59
C PRO A 53 11.94 -24.33 7.19
N GLU A 54 12.78 -24.19 6.16
CA GLU A 54 12.36 -24.42 4.78
C GLU A 54 11.95 -25.89 4.69
N ALA A 55 10.64 -26.14 4.79
CA ALA A 55 10.10 -27.47 4.66
C ALA A 55 10.24 -27.90 3.20
N ASP A 56 11.27 -28.70 2.95
CA ASP A 56 11.41 -29.63 1.84
C ASP A 56 10.90 -29.09 0.49
N GLY A 57 11.59 -28.10 -0.06
CA GLY A 57 11.48 -27.60 -1.44
C GLY A 57 10.15 -26.98 -1.89
N LYS A 58 9.08 -27.05 -1.08
CA LYS A 58 7.70 -26.67 -1.47
C LYS A 58 7.18 -25.40 -0.80
N LYS A 59 7.82 -24.90 0.27
CA LYS A 59 7.35 -23.72 1.02
C LYS A 59 8.41 -22.63 1.06
N VAL A 60 8.11 -21.48 0.46
CA VAL A 60 8.93 -20.27 0.50
C VAL A 60 8.83 -19.65 1.90
N SER A 61 9.97 -19.29 2.49
CA SER A 61 10.02 -18.64 3.81
C SER A 61 9.26 -17.31 3.81
N PRO A 62 8.48 -16.98 4.86
CA PRO A 62 7.79 -15.68 4.98
C PRO A 62 8.72 -14.49 4.78
N PHE A 63 9.97 -14.57 5.25
CA PHE A 63 10.96 -13.52 5.06
C PHE A 63 11.35 -13.36 3.58
N ARG A 64 11.54 -14.46 2.85
CA ARG A 64 11.87 -14.44 1.41
C ARG A 64 10.71 -13.89 0.58
N THR A 65 9.47 -14.23 0.94
CA THR A 65 8.28 -13.66 0.29
C THR A 65 8.16 -12.16 0.55
N LEU A 66 8.40 -11.73 1.80
CA LEU A 66 8.40 -10.31 2.15
C LEU A 66 9.47 -9.53 1.37
N THR A 67 10.72 -10.01 1.35
CA THR A 67 11.81 -9.31 0.65
C THR A 67 11.59 -9.29 -0.86
N ALA A 68 11.05 -10.35 -1.45
CA ALA A 68 10.67 -10.37 -2.86
C ALA A 68 9.57 -9.34 -3.17
N ALA A 69 8.52 -9.27 -2.34
CA ALA A 69 7.44 -8.30 -2.51
C ALA A 69 7.92 -6.85 -2.31
N LEU A 70 8.78 -6.60 -1.31
CA LEU A 70 9.39 -5.29 -1.07
C LEU A 70 10.29 -4.88 -2.24
N GLY A 71 11.12 -5.80 -2.74
CA GLY A 71 11.99 -5.55 -3.89
C GLY A 71 11.22 -5.26 -5.18
N ALA A 72 10.04 -5.86 -5.35
CA ALA A 72 9.17 -5.59 -6.50
C ALA A 72 8.46 -4.23 -6.43
N THR A 73 8.24 -3.70 -5.23
CA THR A 73 7.45 -2.48 -5.02
C THR A 73 8.29 -1.26 -4.70
N VAL A 74 9.50 -1.41 -4.16
CA VAL A 74 10.40 -0.30 -3.81
C VAL A 74 11.43 -0.09 -4.93
N GLY A 75 11.43 1.10 -5.53
CA GLY A 75 12.41 1.46 -6.56
C GLY A 75 12.54 2.98 -6.74
N THR A 76 13.41 3.39 -7.68
CA THR A 76 13.71 4.80 -7.98
C THR A 76 12.45 5.60 -8.31
N GLY A 77 11.48 4.98 -8.99
CA GLY A 77 10.19 5.61 -9.32
C GLY A 77 9.43 6.11 -8.10
N ASN A 78 9.40 5.35 -7.01
CA ASN A 78 8.74 5.78 -5.77
C ASN A 78 9.46 6.97 -5.14
N ILE A 79 10.79 6.97 -5.15
CA ILE A 79 11.58 8.08 -4.58
C ILE A 79 11.28 9.39 -5.33
N ILE A 80 11.29 9.33 -6.67
CA ILE A 80 10.98 10.49 -7.52
C ILE A 80 9.54 10.93 -7.31
N ALA A 81 8.57 10.02 -7.33
CA ALA A 81 7.15 10.32 -7.16
C ALA A 81 6.85 10.98 -5.81
N ILE A 82 7.48 10.50 -4.73
CA ILE A 82 7.34 11.10 -3.39
C ILE A 82 7.93 12.50 -3.37
N GLY A 83 9.12 12.69 -3.97
CA GLY A 83 9.72 14.02 -4.12
C GLY A 83 8.82 15.00 -4.86
N SER A 84 8.25 14.57 -6.00
CA SER A 84 7.28 15.36 -6.76
C SER A 84 6.00 15.64 -5.97
N ALA A 85 5.46 14.65 -5.25
CA ALA A 85 4.26 14.83 -4.43
C ALA A 85 4.46 15.87 -3.33
N ILE A 86 5.64 15.89 -2.69
CA ILE A 86 5.98 16.90 -1.68
C ILE A 86 6.23 18.26 -2.35
N ALA A 87 6.90 18.30 -3.50
CA ALA A 87 7.16 19.54 -4.22
C ALA A 87 5.87 20.25 -4.67
N PHE A 88 4.89 19.49 -5.17
CA PHE A 88 3.61 20.05 -5.64
C PHE A 88 2.56 20.18 -4.53
N GLY A 89 2.49 19.22 -3.61
CA GLY A 89 1.46 19.15 -2.55
C GLY A 89 1.89 19.74 -1.20
N GLY A 90 3.16 20.15 -1.06
CA GLY A 90 3.74 20.63 0.19
C GLY A 90 3.93 19.54 1.25
N ALA A 91 4.31 19.95 2.46
CA ALA A 91 4.59 19.02 3.56
C ALA A 91 3.38 18.16 3.97
N GLY A 92 2.16 18.62 3.71
CA GLY A 92 0.91 17.89 3.98
C GLY A 92 0.76 16.59 3.16
N ALA A 93 1.49 16.44 2.06
CA ALA A 93 1.47 15.21 1.25
C ALA A 93 1.90 13.98 2.06
N ILE A 94 2.84 14.13 3.00
CA ILE A 94 3.35 13.03 3.82
C ILE A 94 2.24 12.44 4.70
N PHE A 95 1.40 13.30 5.27
CA PHE A 95 0.26 12.85 6.07
C PHE A 95 -0.70 11.99 5.24
N TRP A 96 -1.04 12.45 4.04
CA TRP A 96 -1.93 11.71 3.13
C TRP A 96 -1.31 10.41 2.61
N MET A 97 0.01 10.36 2.45
CA MET A 97 0.72 9.12 2.10
C MET A 97 0.61 8.08 3.21
N TRP A 98 0.75 8.45 4.48
CA TRP A 98 0.59 7.51 5.59
C TRP A 98 -0.84 7.00 5.72
N ILE A 99 -1.85 7.89 5.59
CA ILE A 99 -3.25 7.48 5.57
C ILE A 99 -3.52 6.51 4.41
N SER A 100 -3.02 6.82 3.22
CA SER A 100 -3.17 5.95 2.05
C SER A 100 -2.49 4.59 2.24
N ALA A 101 -1.31 4.56 2.87
CA ALA A 101 -0.63 3.31 3.20
C ALA A 101 -1.42 2.47 4.21
N LEU A 102 -1.99 3.10 5.25
CA LEU A 102 -2.84 2.42 6.24
C LEU A 102 -4.09 1.79 5.60
N LEU A 103 -4.75 2.52 4.70
CA LEU A 103 -5.90 2.04 3.96
C LEU A 103 -5.51 0.93 2.96
N GLY A 104 -4.37 1.09 2.28
CA GLY A 104 -3.85 0.11 1.33
C GLY A 104 -3.45 -1.22 1.96
N MET A 105 -2.99 -1.23 3.21
CA MET A 105 -2.69 -2.47 3.94
C MET A 105 -3.93 -3.34 4.14
N ALA A 106 -5.12 -2.76 4.31
CA ALA A 106 -6.36 -3.52 4.47
C ALA A 106 -6.80 -4.19 3.16
N THR A 107 -6.49 -3.60 2.00
CA THR A 107 -6.82 -4.13 0.67
C THR A 107 -5.80 -5.15 0.15
N SER A 108 -4.56 -5.11 0.65
CA SER A 108 -3.46 -5.98 0.19
C SER A 108 -3.33 -7.28 0.98
N PHE A 109 -4.28 -7.57 1.88
CA PHE A 109 -4.35 -8.80 2.68
C PHE A 109 -4.74 -10.01 1.83
#